data_AF-K0R0N9-F1
#
_entry.id   AF-K0R0N9-F1
#
_cell.length_a   1.000
_cell.length_b   1.000
_cell.length_c   1.000
_cell.angle_alpha   90.00
_cell.angle_beta   90.00
_cell.angle_gamma   90.00
#
_symmetry.space_group_name_H-M   'P 1'
#
loop_
_entity.id
_entity.type
_entity.pdbx_description
1 polymer ?
#
loop_
_entity_poly.entity_id
_entity_poly.type
_entity_poly.pdbx_seq_one_letter_code
_entity_poly.pdbx_strand_id
1 'polypeptide(L)'
;MMRSYPQIMHLSVESNLGPKLNWLQKTLDVEDATLSAIIRRAPHVLQLSIDDNIEPKLDWLQRRLSLTEERLSGMVEKYPALFSYSIESNLEPKLEFFIDVLGEEAMVLVEHNPSLLGYSLKNRLKPRYRDAQGYGLKLDAGLMRRMGQYTDKQWGDLLEGRGH
;
A
#
# COMPACT_ATOMS: atom_id res chain seq x y z
N MET A 1 -25.17 -22.82 2.85
CA MET A 1 -25.55 -21.79 3.85
C MET A 1 -24.91 -20.46 3.44
N MET A 2 -25.58 -19.69 2.58
CA MET A 2 -25.21 -18.30 2.27
C MET A 2 -25.75 -17.41 3.38
N ARG A 3 -24.87 -16.85 4.22
CA ARG A 3 -25.20 -15.68 5.03
C ARG A 3 -24.90 -14.45 4.16
N SER A 4 -25.85 -14.14 3.29
CA SER A 4 -25.88 -12.97 2.44
C SER A 4 -25.94 -11.71 3.31
N TYR A 5 -25.03 -10.77 3.03
CA TYR A 5 -24.96 -9.47 3.68
C TYR A 5 -26.14 -8.60 3.22
N PRO A 6 -27.08 -8.22 4.11
CA PRO A 6 -28.24 -7.41 3.74
C PRO A 6 -27.87 -5.97 3.32
N GLN A 7 -26.64 -5.51 3.61
CA GLN A 7 -26.16 -4.19 3.19
C GLN A 7 -25.82 -4.11 1.69
N ILE A 8 -25.59 -5.24 1.02
CA ILE A 8 -25.34 -5.27 -0.43
C ILE A 8 -26.66 -5.17 -1.22
N MET A 9 -27.78 -5.55 -0.61
CA MET A 9 -29.10 -5.55 -1.27
C MET A 9 -29.78 -4.18 -1.32
N HIS A 10 -29.32 -3.19 -0.55
CA HIS A 10 -29.80 -1.81 -0.67
C HIS A 10 -29.06 -0.97 -1.73
N LEU A 11 -28.02 -1.53 -2.37
CA LEU A 11 -27.37 -0.93 -3.55
C LEU A 11 -28.18 -1.20 -4.82
N SER A 12 -29.47 -0.87 -4.79
CA SER A 12 -30.35 -0.74 -5.96
C SER A 12 -30.02 0.52 -6.81
N VAL A 13 -28.77 0.96 -6.78
CA VAL A 13 -28.20 2.17 -7.39
C VAL A 13 -26.78 1.73 -7.79
N GLU A 14 -26.36 1.43 -9.01
CA GLU A 14 -26.73 1.82 -10.37
C GLU A 14 -26.19 0.75 -11.34
N SER A 15 -26.66 0.74 -12.58
CA SER A 15 -26.15 -0.01 -13.73
C SER A 15 -24.63 0.13 -14.06
N ASN A 16 -23.84 0.77 -13.20
CA ASN A 16 -22.42 1.12 -13.41
C ASN A 16 -21.42 0.29 -12.57
N LEU A 17 -21.89 -0.49 -11.58
CA LEU A 17 -20.98 -1.31 -10.74
C LEU A 17 -20.49 -2.57 -11.46
N GLY A 18 -21.35 -3.24 -12.22
CA GLY A 18 -20.98 -4.43 -13.00
C GLY A 18 -19.81 -4.19 -13.97
N PRO A 19 -19.88 -3.15 -14.82
CA PRO A 19 -18.76 -2.79 -15.70
C PRO A 19 -17.47 -2.47 -14.95
N LYS A 20 -17.53 -1.76 -13.81
CA LYS A 20 -16.36 -1.44 -12.99
C LYS A 20 -15.73 -2.68 -12.38
N LEU A 21 -16.54 -3.59 -11.83
CA LEU A 21 -16.06 -4.86 -11.28
C LEU A 21 -15.41 -5.71 -12.36
N ASN A 22 -16.03 -5.81 -13.54
CA ASN A 22 -15.46 -6.52 -14.69
C ASN A 22 -14.14 -5.89 -15.16
N TRP A 23 -14.05 -4.56 -15.17
CA TRP A 23 -12.82 -3.86 -15.51
C TRP A 23 -11.72 -4.17 -14.48
N LEU A 24 -12.01 -4.03 -13.18
CA LEU A 24 -11.05 -4.35 -12.11
C LEU A 24 -10.57 -5.79 -12.17
N GLN A 25 -11.49 -6.72 -12.45
CA GLN A 25 -11.19 -8.13 -12.59
C GLN A 25 -10.21 -8.41 -13.73
N LYS A 26 -10.49 -7.82 -14.92
CA LYS A 26 -9.66 -8.01 -16.11
C LYS A 26 -8.30 -7.31 -15.98
N THR A 27 -8.29 -6.08 -15.47
CA THR A 27 -7.07 -5.29 -15.31
C THR A 27 -6.11 -5.92 -14.31
N LEU A 28 -6.64 -6.52 -13.24
CA LEU A 28 -5.80 -7.20 -12.24
C LEU A 28 -5.63 -8.70 -12.53
N ASP A 29 -6.30 -9.24 -13.55
CA ASP A 29 -6.31 -10.69 -13.85
C ASP A 29 -6.56 -11.55 -12.61
N VAL A 30 -7.64 -11.25 -11.86
CA VAL A 30 -7.97 -11.93 -10.60
C VAL A 30 -9.29 -12.70 -10.67
N GLU A 31 -9.38 -13.77 -9.88
CA GLU A 31 -10.63 -14.49 -9.68
C GLU A 31 -11.66 -13.69 -8.86
N ASP A 32 -12.94 -14.06 -9.00
CA ASP A 32 -14.05 -13.42 -8.27
C ASP A 32 -13.85 -13.40 -6.74
N ALA A 33 -13.27 -14.47 -6.20
CA ALA A 33 -13.00 -14.59 -4.76
C ALA A 33 -11.99 -13.54 -4.30
N THR A 34 -10.93 -13.33 -5.08
CA THR A 34 -9.89 -12.33 -4.83
C THR A 34 -10.42 -10.91 -4.99
N LEU A 35 -11.18 -10.65 -6.06
CA LEU A 35 -11.85 -9.36 -6.25
C LEU A 35 -12.79 -9.04 -5.08
N SER A 36 -13.60 -10.01 -4.64
CA SER A 36 -14.48 -9.86 -3.49
C SER A 36 -13.71 -9.55 -2.20
N ALA A 37 -12.55 -10.19 -2.00
CA ALA A 37 -11.68 -9.91 -0.85
C ALA A 37 -11.10 -8.49 -0.90
N ILE A 38 -10.69 -8.00 -2.07
CA ILE A 38 -10.22 -6.63 -2.30
C ILE A 38 -11.33 -5.63 -1.94
N ILE A 39 -12.53 -5.79 -2.51
CA ILE A 39 -13.66 -4.89 -2.28
C ILE A 39 -14.09 -4.90 -0.80
N ARG A 40 -14.10 -6.06 -0.14
CA ARG A 40 -14.42 -6.13 1.30
C ARG A 40 -13.42 -5.37 2.17
N ARG A 41 -12.14 -5.40 1.81
CA ARG A 41 -11.06 -4.71 2.55
C ARG A 41 -10.97 -3.22 2.20
N ALA A 42 -11.43 -2.84 1.01
CA ALA A 42 -11.38 -1.48 0.52
C ALA A 42 -12.71 -1.11 -0.21
N PRO A 43 -13.84 -1.03 0.50
CA PRO A 43 -15.15 -0.80 -0.13
C PRO A 43 -15.25 0.56 -0.82
N HIS A 44 -14.47 1.54 -0.37
CA HIS A 44 -14.37 2.87 -0.98
C HIS A 44 -13.87 2.83 -2.44
N VAL A 45 -13.19 1.77 -2.88
CA VAL A 45 -12.75 1.61 -4.28
C VAL A 45 -13.93 1.67 -5.25
N LEU A 46 -15.11 1.21 -4.83
CA LEU A 46 -16.32 1.27 -5.66
C LEU A 46 -16.81 2.70 -5.91
N GLN A 47 -16.42 3.65 -5.06
CA GLN A 47 -16.79 5.06 -5.15
C GLN A 47 -15.78 5.87 -5.98
N LEU A 48 -14.62 5.30 -6.29
CA LEU A 48 -13.57 5.96 -7.06
C LEU A 48 -13.83 5.87 -8.57
N SER A 49 -13.46 6.91 -9.31
CA SER A 49 -13.45 6.89 -10.78
C SER A 49 -12.38 5.92 -11.28
N ILE A 50 -12.65 5.18 -12.36
CA ILE A 50 -11.62 4.33 -12.97
C ILE A 50 -10.53 5.24 -13.54
N ASP A 51 -10.94 6.11 -14.45
CA ASP A 51 -10.05 6.95 -15.25
C ASP A 51 -9.32 8.01 -14.42
N ASP A 52 -9.96 8.56 -13.38
CA ASP A 52 -9.35 9.66 -12.60
C ASP A 52 -8.62 9.18 -11.34
N ASN A 53 -8.84 7.95 -10.88
CA ASN A 53 -8.34 7.53 -9.56
C ASN A 53 -7.70 6.13 -9.54
N ILE A 54 -8.33 5.13 -10.15
CA ILE A 54 -7.85 3.74 -10.05
C ILE A 54 -6.75 3.51 -11.08
N GLU A 55 -7.04 3.75 -12.35
CA GLU A 55 -6.11 3.52 -13.46
C GLU A 55 -4.81 4.35 -13.33
N PRO A 56 -4.85 5.67 -13.05
CA PRO A 56 -3.61 6.43 -12.85
C PRO A 56 -2.76 5.91 -11.69
N LYS A 57 -3.39 5.31 -10.67
CA LYS A 57 -2.68 4.75 -9.52
C LYS A 57 -2.04 3.41 -9.84
N LEU A 58 -2.73 2.58 -10.62
CA LEU A 58 -2.17 1.33 -11.13
C LEU A 58 -0.99 1.61 -12.07
N ASP A 59 -1.13 2.53 -13.01
CA ASP A 59 -0.04 2.95 -13.91
C ASP A 59 1.15 3.52 -13.11
N TRP A 60 0.88 4.41 -12.15
CA TRP A 60 1.93 4.97 -11.29
C TRP A 60 2.68 3.86 -10.52
N LEU A 61 1.97 2.93 -9.87
CA LEU A 61 2.59 1.81 -9.15
C LEU A 61 3.44 0.95 -10.10
N GLN A 62 2.89 0.62 -11.27
CA GLN A 62 3.56 -0.22 -12.25
C GLN A 62 4.85 0.42 -12.76
N ARG A 63 4.80 1.70 -13.13
CA ARG A 63 5.96 2.43 -13.68
C ARG A 63 7.01 2.73 -12.63
N ARG A 64 6.61 3.23 -11.46
CA ARG A 64 7.56 3.68 -10.43
C ARG A 64 8.25 2.52 -9.73
N LEU A 65 7.60 1.36 -9.64
CA LEU A 65 8.17 0.16 -9.04
C LEU A 65 8.63 -0.87 -10.08
N SER A 66 8.51 -0.55 -11.38
CA SER A 66 8.84 -1.44 -12.51
C SER A 66 8.19 -2.83 -12.38
N LEU A 67 6.89 -2.86 -12.07
CA LEU A 67 6.14 -4.10 -11.83
C LEU A 67 5.64 -4.71 -13.13
N THR A 68 5.62 -6.04 -13.17
CA THR A 68 4.77 -6.78 -14.11
C THR A 68 3.31 -6.68 -13.68
N GLU A 69 2.38 -7.00 -14.58
CA GLU A 69 0.95 -7.04 -14.27
C GLU A 69 0.67 -7.99 -13.08
N GLU A 70 1.24 -9.19 -13.09
CA GLU A 70 1.12 -10.16 -11.99
C GLU A 70 1.58 -9.60 -10.64
N ARG A 71 2.72 -8.91 -10.61
CA ARG A 71 3.28 -8.32 -9.37
C ARG A 71 2.44 -7.15 -8.88
N LEU A 72 1.93 -6.33 -9.81
CA LEU A 72 0.99 -5.25 -9.48
C LEU A 72 -0.28 -5.82 -8.83
N SER A 73 -0.87 -6.86 -9.42
CA SER A 73 -2.05 -7.53 -8.89
C SER A 73 -1.81 -8.11 -7.50
N GLY A 74 -0.69 -8.81 -7.31
CA GLY A 74 -0.32 -9.34 -6.00
C GLY A 74 -0.13 -8.25 -4.94
N MET A 75 0.43 -7.09 -5.32
CA MET A 75 0.60 -5.94 -4.42
C MET A 75 -0.76 -5.33 -4.03
N VAL A 76 -1.67 -5.15 -4.99
CA VAL A 76 -3.02 -4.62 -4.78
C VAL A 76 -3.86 -5.56 -3.92
N GLU A 77 -3.79 -6.87 -4.16
CA GLU A 77 -4.46 -7.88 -3.34
C GLU A 77 -3.98 -7.83 -1.88
N LYS A 78 -2.65 -7.76 -1.70
CA LYS A 78 -2.04 -7.70 -0.37
C LYS A 78 -2.44 -6.44 0.38
N TYR A 79 -2.54 -5.30 -0.30
CA TYR A 79 -2.79 -4.00 0.34
C TYR A 79 -3.69 -3.07 -0.49
N PRO A 80 -5.01 -3.35 -0.54
CA PRO A 80 -5.94 -2.56 -1.34
C PRO A 80 -6.19 -1.15 -0.77
N ALA A 81 -5.72 -0.86 0.45
CA ALA A 81 -5.74 0.49 1.03
C ALA A 81 -4.88 1.50 0.25
N LEU A 82 -4.02 1.07 -0.69
CA LEU A 82 -3.29 1.96 -1.59
C LEU A 82 -4.23 2.94 -2.31
N PHE A 83 -5.45 2.51 -2.65
CA PHE A 83 -6.43 3.35 -3.32
C PHE A 83 -6.91 4.53 -2.48
N SER A 84 -6.79 4.48 -1.15
CA SER A 84 -7.14 5.60 -0.25
C SER A 84 -6.12 6.74 -0.24
N TYR A 85 -4.92 6.53 -0.80
CA TYR A 85 -3.85 7.52 -0.74
C TYR A 85 -3.72 8.30 -2.04
N SER A 86 -3.45 9.60 -1.93
CA SER A 86 -3.08 10.45 -3.06
C SER A 86 -1.67 10.12 -3.54
N ILE A 87 -1.47 10.09 -4.86
CA ILE A 87 -0.14 9.91 -5.45
C ILE A 87 0.78 11.05 -5.01
N GLU A 88 0.40 12.28 -5.33
CA GLU A 88 1.24 13.48 -5.15
C GLU A 88 1.50 13.83 -3.69
N SER A 89 0.47 13.79 -2.83
CA SER A 89 0.62 14.24 -1.44
C SER A 89 1.00 13.12 -0.47
N ASN A 90 0.95 11.85 -0.88
CA ASN A 90 1.18 10.73 0.02
C ASN A 90 2.13 9.66 -0.51
N LEU A 91 1.86 9.05 -1.68
CA LEU A 91 2.62 7.90 -2.16
C LEU A 91 4.00 8.32 -2.69
N GLU A 92 4.05 9.31 -3.58
CA GLU A 92 5.28 9.79 -4.21
C GLU A 92 6.29 10.31 -3.16
N PRO A 93 5.93 11.22 -2.22
CA PRO A 93 6.90 11.73 -1.25
C PRO A 93 7.46 10.66 -0.31
N LYS A 94 6.73 9.55 -0.10
CA LYS A 94 7.22 8.43 0.70
C LYS A 94 8.10 7.49 -0.11
N LEU A 95 7.74 7.22 -1.36
CA LEU A 95 8.58 6.43 -2.25
C LEU A 95 9.93 7.11 -2.45
N GLU A 96 9.94 8.41 -2.74
CA GLU A 96 11.17 9.22 -2.87
C GLU A 96 12.01 9.16 -1.60
N PHE A 97 11.39 9.26 -0.42
CA PHE A 97 12.12 9.08 0.84
C PHE A 97 12.79 7.70 0.96
N PHE A 98 12.16 6.62 0.50
CA PHE A 98 12.80 5.31 0.50
C PHE A 98 13.92 5.21 -0.55
N ILE A 99 13.73 5.80 -1.74
CA ILE A 99 14.72 5.84 -2.82
C ILE A 99 15.95 6.64 -2.38
N ASP A 100 15.78 7.79 -1.74
CA ASP A 100 16.86 8.62 -1.22
C ASP A 100 17.77 7.85 -0.23
N VAL A 101 17.19 6.90 0.51
CA VAL A 101 17.89 6.14 1.55
C VAL A 101 18.48 4.83 1.02
N LEU A 102 17.76 4.12 0.14
CA LEU A 102 18.07 2.75 -0.26
C LEU A 102 18.42 2.58 -1.76
N GLY A 103 18.24 3.63 -2.57
CA GLY A 103 18.36 3.53 -4.01
C GLY A 103 17.37 2.51 -4.60
N GLU A 104 17.87 1.63 -5.47
CA GLU A 104 17.05 0.63 -6.17
C GLU A 104 16.35 -0.37 -5.24
N GLU A 105 16.93 -0.66 -4.07
CA GLU A 105 16.32 -1.57 -3.08
C GLU A 105 14.98 -1.04 -2.53
N ALA A 106 14.72 0.27 -2.64
CA ALA A 106 13.47 0.89 -2.23
C ALA A 106 12.25 0.30 -2.96
N MET A 107 12.39 0.03 -4.26
CA MET A 107 11.29 -0.51 -5.07
C MET A 107 10.88 -1.90 -4.57
N VAL A 108 11.88 -2.77 -4.35
CA VAL A 108 11.68 -4.12 -3.82
C VAL A 108 11.08 -4.07 -2.42
N LEU A 109 11.56 -3.16 -1.55
CA LEU A 109 11.04 -2.97 -0.20
C LEU A 109 9.55 -2.60 -0.23
N VAL A 110 9.17 -1.61 -1.05
CA VAL A 110 7.80 -1.08 -1.13
C VAL A 110 6.84 -2.09 -1.72
N GLU A 111 7.22 -2.79 -2.79
CA GLU A 111 6.41 -3.87 -3.37
C GLU A 111 6.09 -4.97 -2.34
N HIS A 112 7.10 -5.42 -1.59
CA HIS A 112 6.89 -6.49 -0.59
C HIS A 112 6.21 -5.98 0.67
N ASN A 113 6.28 -4.67 0.97
CA ASN A 113 5.77 -4.03 2.18
C ASN A 113 4.97 -2.75 1.86
N PRO A 114 3.88 -2.84 1.09
CA PRO A 114 3.12 -1.67 0.62
C PRO A 114 2.52 -0.84 1.76
N SER A 115 2.31 -1.44 2.93
CA SER A 115 1.87 -0.75 4.14
C SER A 115 2.85 0.33 4.62
N LEU A 116 4.11 0.30 4.19
CA LEU A 116 5.08 1.35 4.49
C LEU A 116 4.65 2.72 3.97
N LEU A 117 3.91 2.75 2.85
CA LEU A 117 3.37 3.98 2.26
C LEU A 117 2.20 4.57 3.07
N GLY A 118 1.67 3.82 4.04
CA GLY A 118 0.63 4.29 4.96
C GLY A 118 1.14 5.01 6.20
N TYR A 119 2.43 4.86 6.57
CA TYR A 119 2.97 5.49 7.78
C TYR A 119 3.30 6.97 7.57
N SER A 120 3.07 7.80 8.59
CA SER A 120 3.36 9.24 8.51
C SER A 120 4.84 9.51 8.26
N LEU A 121 5.15 10.19 7.14
CA LEU A 121 6.51 10.61 6.83
C LEU A 121 7.05 11.58 7.88
N LYS A 122 6.24 12.55 8.29
CA LYS A 122 6.62 13.61 9.25
C LYS A 122 6.72 13.10 10.68
N ASN A 123 5.74 12.32 11.13
CA ASN A 123 5.60 11.98 12.55
C ASN A 123 6.20 10.61 12.90
N ARG A 124 6.54 9.77 11.92
CA ARG A 124 7.06 8.43 12.16
C ARG A 124 8.36 8.14 11.42
N LEU A 125 8.36 8.23 10.09
CA LEU A 125 9.53 7.79 9.31
C LEU A 125 10.73 8.73 9.47
N LYS A 126 10.57 10.05 9.29
CA LYS A 126 11.69 11.02 9.39
C LYS A 126 12.29 11.13 10.79
N PRO A 127 11.53 11.16 11.90
CA PRO A 127 12.11 11.15 13.24
C PRO A 127 12.95 9.89 13.49
N ARG A 128 12.40 8.71 13.20
CA ARG A 128 13.10 7.43 13.40
C ARG A 128 14.33 7.28 12.49
N TYR A 129 14.29 7.86 11.29
CA TYR A 129 15.46 7.93 10.41
C TYR A 129 16.61 8.69 11.08
N ARG A 130 16.31 9.85 11.67
CA ARG A 130 17.31 10.67 12.39
C ARG A 130 17.84 9.96 13.62
N ASP A 131 16.98 9.28 14.37
CA ASP A 131 17.41 8.46 15.50
C ASP A 131 18.39 7.39 15.03
N ALA A 132 18.03 6.61 14.00
CA ALA A 132 18.90 5.58 13.46
C ALA A 132 20.27 6.13 13.01
N GLN A 133 20.30 7.30 12.36
CA GLN A 133 21.54 7.97 12.00
C GLN A 133 22.36 8.37 13.23
N GLY A 134 21.72 8.96 14.24
CA GLY A 134 22.39 9.38 15.48
C GLY A 134 22.98 8.22 16.28
N TYR A 135 22.34 7.05 16.21
CA TYR A 135 22.81 5.80 16.83
C TYR A 135 23.76 4.99 15.93
N GLY A 136 24.06 5.46 14.72
CA GLY A 136 24.96 4.78 13.78
C GLY A 136 24.43 3.44 13.26
N LEU A 137 23.11 3.25 13.24
CA LEU A 137 22.50 2.03 12.71
C LEU A 137 22.68 1.94 11.19
N LYS A 138 22.88 0.73 10.69
CA LYS A 138 22.93 0.46 9.25
C LYS A 138 21.56 0.78 8.62
N LEU A 139 21.55 1.73 7.68
CA LEU A 139 20.37 2.13 6.92
C LEU A 139 20.11 1.11 5.80
N ASP A 140 19.42 0.02 6.12
CA ASP A 140 19.03 -1.02 5.17
C ASP A 140 17.50 -1.21 5.10
N ALA A 141 17.04 -2.00 4.13
CA ALA A 141 15.62 -2.31 3.95
C ALA A 141 14.96 -2.89 5.21
N GLY A 142 15.72 -3.67 5.99
CA GLY A 142 15.25 -4.25 7.25
C GLY A 142 14.95 -3.17 8.29
N LEU A 143 15.86 -2.21 8.46
CA LEU A 143 15.66 -1.06 9.33
C LEU A 143 14.49 -0.18 8.86
N MET A 144 14.41 0.13 7.57
CA MET A 144 13.33 0.96 7.00
C MET A 144 11.95 0.32 7.24
N ARG A 145 11.86 -1.01 7.15
CA ARG A 145 10.65 -1.75 7.51
C ARG A 145 10.30 -1.59 9.00
N ARG A 146 11.27 -1.76 9.90
CA ARG A 146 11.08 -1.62 11.36
C ARG A 146 10.66 -0.19 11.75
N MET A 147 11.23 0.83 11.11
CA MET A 147 10.86 2.24 11.34
C MET A 147 9.37 2.49 11.13
N GLY A 148 8.75 1.87 10.12
CA GLY A 148 7.31 1.92 9.94
C GLY A 148 6.55 1.07 10.97
N GLN A 149 6.92 -0.20 11.09
CA GLN A 149 6.10 -1.23 11.74
C GLN A 149 6.23 -1.29 13.26
N TYR A 150 7.36 -0.89 13.85
CA TYR A 150 7.56 -1.00 15.29
C TYR A 150 6.68 -0.03 16.05
N THR A 151 6.20 -0.47 17.22
CA THR A 151 5.69 0.43 18.26
C THR A 151 6.81 1.34 18.77
N ASP A 152 6.46 2.41 19.49
CA ASP A 152 7.48 3.32 20.04
C ASP A 152 8.37 2.62 21.07
N LYS A 153 7.80 1.68 21.84
CA LYS A 153 8.56 0.81 22.75
C LYS A 153 9.58 -0.04 22.00
N GLN A 154 9.14 -0.81 21.01
CA GLN A 154 10.04 -1.67 20.21
C GLN A 154 11.12 -0.85 19.50
N TRP A 155 10.81 0.38 19.08
CA TRP A 155 11.79 1.28 18.48
C TRP A 155 12.82 1.75 19.51
N GLY A 156 12.39 2.15 20.71
CA GLY A 156 13.30 2.50 21.81
C GLY A 156 14.20 1.32 22.21
N ASP A 157 13.63 0.13 22.38
CA ASP A 157 14.39 -1.08 22.72
C ASP A 157 15.46 -1.40 21.66
N LEU A 158 15.16 -1.19 20.37
CA LEU A 158 16.12 -1.36 19.28
C LEU A 158 17.28 -0.35 19.36
N LEU A 159 16.99 0.93 19.60
CA LEU A 159 18.01 1.98 19.71
C LEU A 159 18.95 1.75 20.90
N GLU A 160 18.42 1.23 22.00
CA GLU A 160 19.19 0.92 23.22
C GLU A 160 19.95 -0.42 23.13
N GLY A 161 19.84 -1.15 22.02
CA GLY A 161 20.46 -2.47 21.86
C GLY A 161 19.83 -3.56 22.75
N ARG A 162 18.59 -3.36 23.18
CA ARG A 162 17.82 -4.27 24.07
C ARG A 162 16.95 -5.27 23.30
N GLY A 163 17.09 -5.34 21.97
CA GLY A 163 16.40 -6.30 21.11
C GLY A 163 17.24 -7.55 20.88
N HIS A 164 16.72 -8.70 21.32
CA HIS A 164 17.26 -10.05 21.08
C HIS A 164 17.46 -10.39 19.60
#